data_AF-A0ABC9SRQ4-F1
#
_entry.id   AF-A0ABC9SRQ4-F1
#
_cell.length_a   1.000
_cell.length_b   1.000
_cell.length_c   1.000
_cell.angle_alpha   90.00
_cell.angle_beta   90.00
_cell.angle_gamma   90.00
#
_symmetry.space_group_name_H-M   'P 1'
#
loop_
_entity.id
_entity.type
_entity.pdbx_description
1 polymer ?
#
loop_
_entity_poly.entity_id
_entity_poly.type
_entity_poly.pdbx_seq_one_letter_code
_entity_poly.pdbx_strand_id
1 'polypeptide(L)'
;MIESFRERKDRLKGEGKIELPLNIDSKKYLVGKISFWDLVIVSPALLISIVGMVIFYNQGSLTRDTALICLTPTITLTAFQLIKHPIRSNISFLQYRLIWKFKYQRRHKEFFYKKGDINMQQNDQDIRKELGIRDIFSSCYETNDNRFVKVIDVSAVNLSLMSSNERQKIFTSYKTFINELQFVNEIQISQVAQPVNLSKHLIHVDNITHGEKNPAKRMLTKSYKEYVEGIQKTRDMVARKRYVIIDQPIGSNREKSLNDIERKASLVTANLENMLTGHARLIAKPLNNEELLQLIYTCLDYDNAQSVGEFIIGRAHNSLDISLGSESAQKLINQLQKQVNENIN
;
A
#
# COMPACT_ATOMS: atom_id res chain seq x y z
N MET A 1 11.04 -34.49 -1.89
CA MET A 1 9.63 -34.12 -2.18
C MET A 1 9.63 -32.68 -2.65
N ILE A 2 9.14 -32.40 -3.85
CA ILE A 2 9.11 -31.03 -4.39
C ILE A 2 7.89 -30.34 -3.77
N GLU A 3 8.14 -29.37 -2.89
CA GLU A 3 7.10 -28.57 -2.24
C GLU A 3 6.28 -27.82 -3.29
N SER A 4 4.95 -27.88 -3.19
CA SER A 4 4.04 -27.18 -4.10
C SER A 4 4.24 -25.67 -3.98
N PHE A 5 4.17 -24.94 -5.10
CA PHE A 5 4.25 -23.48 -5.12
C PHE A 5 3.23 -22.84 -4.16
N ARG A 6 2.06 -23.45 -4.01
CA ARG A 6 0.98 -22.97 -3.15
C ARG A 6 1.34 -23.14 -1.67
N GLU A 7 1.81 -24.32 -1.28
CA GLU A 7 2.25 -24.63 0.09
C GLU A 7 3.39 -23.71 0.54
N ARG A 8 4.34 -23.46 -0.36
CA ARG A 8 5.46 -22.55 -0.12
C ARG A 8 5.01 -21.10 0.07
N LYS A 9 4.08 -20.62 -0.77
CA LYS A 9 3.54 -19.26 -0.67
C LYS A 9 2.80 -19.05 0.66
N ASP A 10 2.04 -20.05 1.09
CA ASP A 10 1.28 -20.01 2.34
C ASP A 10 2.21 -20.07 3.57
N ARG A 11 3.31 -20.85 3.51
CA ARG A 11 4.37 -20.80 4.55
C ARG A 11 5.02 -19.43 4.64
N LEU A 12 5.40 -18.83 3.50
CA LEU A 12 6.04 -17.51 3.47
C LEU A 12 5.11 -16.41 4.01
N LYS A 13 3.81 -16.48 3.71
CA LYS A 13 2.80 -15.61 4.33
C LYS A 13 2.76 -15.78 5.85
N GLY A 14 2.79 -17.01 6.37
CA GLY A 14 2.84 -17.28 7.81
C GLY A 14 4.10 -16.73 8.49
N GLU A 15 5.22 -16.68 7.78
CA GLU A 15 6.48 -16.08 8.25
C GLU A 15 6.56 -14.56 8.05
N GLY A 16 5.50 -13.91 7.53
CA GLY A 16 5.51 -12.47 7.21
C GLY A 16 6.43 -12.09 6.05
N LYS A 17 6.85 -13.04 5.22
CA LYS A 17 7.73 -12.84 4.07
C LYS A 17 6.91 -12.81 2.78
N ILE A 18 7.13 -11.80 1.95
CA ILE A 18 6.48 -11.67 0.65
C ILE A 18 7.43 -12.19 -0.42
N GLU A 19 6.94 -13.11 -1.26
CA GLU A 19 7.69 -13.56 -2.43
C GLU A 19 7.68 -12.43 -3.47
N LEU A 20 8.81 -11.77 -3.64
CA LEU A 20 8.99 -10.77 -4.69
C LEU A 20 8.73 -11.42 -6.06
N PRO A 21 8.00 -10.74 -6.98
CA PRO A 21 7.79 -11.25 -8.31
C PRO A 21 9.14 -11.57 -8.94
N LEU A 22 9.24 -12.76 -9.56
CA LEU A 22 10.44 -13.19 -10.23
C LEU A 22 10.83 -12.16 -11.27
N ASN A 23 12.08 -11.70 -11.22
CA ASN A 23 12.64 -10.77 -12.19
C ASN A 23 12.34 -11.28 -13.61
N ILE A 24 11.79 -10.41 -14.45
CA ILE A 24 11.60 -10.66 -15.88
C ILE A 24 12.92 -11.15 -16.46
N ASP A 25 12.88 -12.30 -17.16
CA ASP A 25 14.08 -12.92 -17.70
C ASP A 25 14.64 -12.08 -18.84
N SER A 26 15.74 -11.35 -18.58
CA SER A 26 16.36 -10.46 -19.56
C SER A 26 17.33 -11.17 -20.52
N LYS A 27 17.48 -12.50 -20.41
CA LYS A 27 18.44 -13.27 -21.19
C LYS A 27 17.95 -13.50 -22.63
N LYS A 28 18.88 -13.39 -23.58
CA LYS A 28 18.68 -13.82 -24.97
C LYS A 28 19.04 -15.30 -25.13
N TYR A 29 18.10 -16.07 -25.70
CA TYR A 29 18.26 -17.49 -25.98
C TYR A 29 18.60 -17.71 -27.44
N LEU A 30 19.56 -18.60 -27.71
CA LEU A 30 19.99 -18.91 -29.08
C LEU A 30 19.17 -20.07 -29.66
N VAL A 31 19.11 -21.19 -28.94
CA VAL A 31 18.37 -22.39 -29.35
C VAL A 31 17.77 -23.06 -28.11
N GLY A 32 16.45 -23.26 -28.12
CA GLY A 32 15.72 -23.92 -27.04
C GLY A 32 16.00 -23.28 -25.67
N LYS A 33 16.62 -24.03 -24.76
CA LYS A 33 16.91 -23.63 -23.37
C LYS A 33 18.35 -23.16 -23.13
N ILE A 34 19.12 -22.90 -24.19
CA ILE A 34 20.53 -22.47 -24.12
C ILE A 34 20.61 -20.95 -24.28
N SER A 35 21.11 -20.26 -23.26
CA SER A 35 21.29 -18.81 -23.30
C SER A 35 22.65 -18.41 -23.88
N PHE A 36 22.77 -17.21 -24.43
CA PHE A 36 24.06 -16.68 -24.92
C PHE A 36 25.15 -16.72 -23.83
N TRP A 37 24.77 -16.41 -22.59
CA TRP A 37 25.68 -16.45 -21.43
C TRP A 37 26.18 -17.84 -21.09
N ASP A 38 25.42 -18.90 -21.41
CA ASP A 38 25.87 -20.28 -21.21
C ASP A 38 27.07 -20.59 -22.11
N LEU A 39 27.01 -20.12 -23.38
CA LEU A 39 28.10 -20.27 -24.36
C LEU A 39 29.37 -19.53 -23.91
N VAL A 40 29.22 -18.32 -23.36
CA VAL A 40 30.35 -17.55 -22.81
C VAL A 40 31.02 -18.29 -21.66
N ILE A 41 30.25 -18.94 -20.78
CA ILE A 41 30.80 -19.72 -19.65
C ILE A 41 31.55 -20.97 -20.15
N VAL A 42 31.15 -21.59 -21.27
CA VAL A 42 31.86 -22.75 -21.87
C VAL A 42 33.10 -22.35 -22.67
N SER A 43 33.14 -21.12 -23.19
CA SER A 43 34.19 -20.67 -24.12
C SER A 43 35.64 -20.91 -23.66
N PRO A 44 36.02 -20.80 -22.37
CA PRO A 44 37.40 -21.06 -21.95
C PRO A 44 37.78 -22.54 -22.06
N ALA A 45 36.85 -23.45 -21.73
CA ALA A 45 37.08 -24.89 -21.87
C ALA A 45 37.19 -25.29 -23.35
N LEU A 46 36.42 -24.62 -24.22
CA LEU A 46 36.47 -24.81 -25.67
C LEU A 46 37.84 -24.39 -26.23
N LEU A 47 38.36 -23.23 -25.80
CA LEU A 47 39.71 -22.79 -26.16
C LEU A 47 40.79 -23.78 -25.70
N ILE A 48 40.71 -24.28 -24.47
CA ILE A 48 41.66 -25.29 -23.96
C ILE A 48 41.62 -26.56 -24.81
N SER A 49 40.42 -26.99 -25.21
CA SER A 49 40.25 -28.15 -26.08
C SER A 49 40.85 -27.96 -27.48
N ILE A 50 40.62 -26.79 -28.10
CA ILE A 50 41.21 -26.42 -29.39
C ILE A 50 42.74 -26.39 -29.30
N VAL A 51 43.28 -25.73 -28.27
CA VAL A 51 44.73 -25.64 -28.06
C VAL A 51 45.33 -27.04 -27.86
N GLY A 52 44.67 -27.90 -27.08
CA GLY A 52 45.06 -29.30 -26.91
C GLY A 52 45.11 -30.05 -28.24
N MET A 53 44.07 -29.92 -29.08
CA MET A 53 44.05 -30.54 -30.41
C MET A 53 45.19 -30.04 -31.32
N VAL A 54 45.48 -28.74 -31.32
CA VAL A 54 46.58 -28.16 -32.11
C VAL A 54 47.93 -28.72 -31.67
N ILE A 55 48.14 -28.90 -30.36
CA ILE A 55 49.38 -29.49 -29.83
C ILE A 55 49.54 -30.94 -30.28
N PHE A 56 48.48 -31.77 -30.18
CA PHE A 56 48.53 -33.17 -30.63
C PHE A 56 48.66 -33.31 -32.15
N TYR A 57 48.10 -32.37 -32.92
CA TYR A 57 48.27 -32.29 -34.37
C TYR A 57 49.74 -32.01 -34.73
N ASN A 58 50.37 -31.04 -34.08
CA ASN A 58 51.78 -30.70 -34.32
C ASN A 58 52.76 -31.83 -33.95
N GLN A 59 52.37 -32.71 -33.02
CA GLN A 59 53.15 -33.89 -32.61
C GLN A 59 52.85 -35.14 -33.45
N GLY A 60 52.02 -35.05 -34.48
CA GLY A 60 51.68 -36.17 -35.37
C GLY A 60 50.91 -37.32 -34.69
N SER A 61 50.40 -37.12 -33.48
CA SER A 61 49.77 -38.14 -32.64
C SER A 61 48.24 -37.99 -32.56
N LEU A 62 47.63 -37.24 -33.49
CA LEU A 62 46.19 -36.98 -33.50
C LEU A 62 45.41 -38.21 -33.96
N THR A 63 45.10 -39.09 -33.01
CA THR A 63 44.16 -40.21 -33.17
C THR A 63 42.79 -39.86 -32.58
N ARG A 64 41.76 -40.64 -32.92
CA ARG A 64 40.38 -40.45 -32.41
C ARG A 64 40.32 -40.38 -30.88
N ASP A 65 41.17 -41.16 -30.20
CA ASP A 65 41.20 -41.23 -28.74
C ASP A 65 41.81 -39.96 -28.13
N THR A 66 42.90 -39.44 -28.71
CA THR A 66 43.52 -38.18 -28.25
C THR A 66 42.61 -36.96 -28.47
N ALA A 67 41.83 -36.95 -29.55
CA ALA A 67 40.82 -35.92 -29.79
C ALA A 67 39.69 -35.98 -28.77
N LEU A 68 39.26 -37.19 -28.38
CA LEU A 68 38.22 -37.38 -27.37
C LEU A 68 38.70 -36.89 -26.00
N ILE A 69 39.95 -37.18 -25.62
CA ILE A 69 40.59 -36.68 -24.40
C ILE A 69 40.60 -35.15 -24.36
N CYS A 70 40.97 -34.49 -25.47
CA CYS A 70 40.96 -33.03 -25.57
C CYS A 70 39.56 -32.43 -25.43
N LEU A 71 38.51 -33.13 -25.89
CA LEU A 71 37.12 -32.65 -25.78
C LEU A 71 36.51 -32.89 -24.40
N THR A 72 37.07 -33.77 -23.57
CA THR A 72 36.51 -34.09 -22.24
C THR A 72 36.19 -32.88 -21.37
N PRO A 73 37.00 -31.80 -21.29
CA PRO A 73 36.68 -30.63 -20.47
C PRO A 73 35.47 -29.85 -21.01
N THR A 74 35.28 -29.84 -22.33
CA THR A 74 34.13 -29.17 -22.96
C THR A 74 32.84 -29.94 -22.78
N ILE A 75 32.90 -31.26 -22.95
CA ILE A 75 31.73 -32.15 -22.82
C ILE A 75 31.25 -32.17 -21.37
N THR A 76 32.17 -32.25 -20.41
CA THR A 76 31.82 -32.24 -18.98
C THR A 76 31.23 -30.89 -18.55
N LEU A 77 31.82 -29.76 -18.98
CA LEU A 77 31.31 -28.44 -18.62
C LEU A 77 29.94 -28.13 -19.25
N THR A 78 29.72 -28.54 -20.51
CA THR A 78 28.42 -28.43 -21.17
C THR A 78 27.37 -29.33 -20.52
N ALA A 79 27.72 -30.55 -20.13
CA ALA A 79 26.83 -31.44 -19.38
C ALA A 79 26.39 -30.82 -18.04
N PHE A 80 27.30 -30.19 -17.29
CA PHE A 80 26.93 -29.50 -16.05
C PHE A 80 26.01 -28.30 -16.28
N GLN A 81 26.12 -27.59 -17.41
CA GLN A 81 25.23 -26.47 -17.72
C GLN A 81 23.80 -26.89 -18.07
N LEU A 82 23.60 -28.12 -18.53
CA LEU A 82 22.26 -28.67 -18.79
C LEU A 82 21.45 -28.87 -17.50
N ILE A 83 22.13 -29.01 -16.36
CA ILE A 83 21.49 -29.06 -15.05
C ILE A 83 21.00 -27.64 -14.70
N LYS A 84 19.70 -27.41 -14.83
CA LYS A 84 19.07 -26.13 -14.48
C LYS A 84 18.66 -26.09 -13.01
N HIS A 85 18.55 -24.88 -12.46
CA HIS A 85 18.10 -24.69 -11.08
C HIS A 85 16.63 -25.17 -10.91
N PRO A 86 16.29 -25.91 -9.83
CA PRO A 86 14.98 -26.56 -9.69
C PRO A 86 13.80 -25.58 -9.68
N ILE A 87 14.02 -24.35 -9.21
CA ILE A 87 12.98 -23.30 -9.11
C ILE A 87 13.09 -22.27 -10.24
N ARG A 88 14.27 -22.14 -10.87
CA ARG A 88 14.57 -21.05 -11.82
C ARG A 88 15.21 -21.65 -13.07
N SER A 89 14.36 -22.07 -14.01
CA SER A 89 14.77 -22.78 -15.22
C SER A 89 15.74 -21.97 -16.12
N ASN A 90 15.76 -20.63 -15.98
CA ASN A 90 16.66 -19.73 -16.70
C ASN A 90 18.10 -19.68 -16.14
N ILE A 91 18.39 -20.34 -15.02
CA ILE A 91 19.71 -20.30 -14.36
C ILE A 91 20.41 -21.66 -14.48
N SER A 92 21.61 -21.63 -15.05
CA SER A 92 22.47 -22.81 -15.22
C SER A 92 23.24 -23.12 -13.94
N PHE A 93 23.65 -24.39 -13.77
CA PHE A 93 24.30 -24.90 -12.57
C PHE A 93 25.50 -24.08 -12.07
N LEU A 94 26.47 -23.85 -12.95
CA LEU A 94 27.70 -23.10 -12.64
C LEU A 94 27.39 -21.65 -12.20
N GLN A 95 26.34 -21.07 -12.77
CA GLN A 95 25.95 -19.70 -12.49
C GLN A 95 25.48 -19.54 -11.04
N TYR A 96 24.54 -20.36 -10.58
CA TYR A 96 24.02 -20.22 -9.21
C TYR A 96 24.95 -20.81 -8.16
N ARG A 97 25.70 -21.89 -8.47
CA ARG A 97 26.51 -22.58 -7.46
C ARG A 97 27.89 -21.94 -7.25
N LEU A 98 28.51 -21.47 -8.32
CA LEU A 98 29.88 -20.93 -8.29
C LEU A 98 29.89 -19.41 -8.47
N ILE A 99 29.38 -18.90 -9.59
CA ILE A 99 29.46 -17.45 -9.91
C ILE A 99 28.73 -16.61 -8.85
N TRP A 100 27.54 -17.02 -8.44
CA TRP A 100 26.79 -16.31 -7.41
C TRP A 100 27.45 -16.39 -6.04
N LYS A 101 28.06 -17.53 -5.68
CA LYS A 101 28.80 -17.65 -4.42
C LYS A 101 30.00 -16.69 -4.40
N PHE A 102 30.73 -16.59 -5.52
CA PHE A 102 31.80 -15.61 -5.70
C PHE A 102 31.31 -14.16 -5.63
N LYS A 103 30.24 -13.82 -6.37
CA LYS A 103 29.64 -12.48 -6.34
C LYS A 103 29.11 -12.13 -4.95
N TYR A 104 28.51 -13.09 -4.24
CA TYR A 104 28.01 -12.92 -2.88
C TYR A 104 29.14 -12.66 -1.89
N GLN A 105 30.26 -13.36 -2.00
CA GLN A 105 31.44 -13.14 -1.17
C GLN A 105 32.12 -11.80 -1.43
N ARG A 106 32.12 -11.33 -2.68
CA ARG A 106 32.67 -10.01 -3.07
C ARG A 106 31.70 -8.85 -2.89
N ARG A 107 30.45 -9.12 -2.50
CA ARG A 107 29.47 -8.06 -2.26
C ARG A 107 29.87 -7.32 -0.98
N HIS A 108 30.10 -6.02 -1.08
CA HIS A 108 30.16 -5.16 0.10
C HIS A 108 28.80 -5.26 0.80
N LYS A 109 28.80 -5.88 1.98
CA LYS A 109 27.59 -6.00 2.80
C LYS A 109 27.52 -4.74 3.64
N GLU A 110 26.73 -3.78 3.19
CA GLU A 110 26.37 -2.63 4.01
C GLU A 110 25.29 -3.07 4.99
N PHE A 111 25.70 -3.27 6.24
CA PHE A 111 24.78 -3.54 7.33
C PHE A 111 24.46 -2.22 8.01
N PHE A 112 23.26 -1.70 7.76
CA PHE A 112 22.74 -0.54 8.49
C PHE A 112 22.11 -1.04 9.80
N TYR A 113 22.87 -1.00 10.89
CA TYR A 113 22.32 -1.04 12.23
C TYR A 113 22.22 0.40 12.74
N LYS A 114 21.01 0.96 12.79
CA LYS A 114 20.77 2.22 13.49
C LYS A 114 20.08 1.94 14.82
N LYS A 115 20.85 2.04 15.92
CA LYS A 115 20.33 2.20 17.27
C LYS A 115 20.95 3.48 17.83
N GLY A 116 20.18 4.56 17.87
CA GLY A 116 20.62 5.91 18.27
C GLY A 116 19.78 7.01 17.59
N ASP A 117 19.80 8.21 18.16
CA ASP A 117 19.00 9.36 17.71
C ASP A 117 19.39 9.81 16.29
N ILE A 118 18.35 10.05 15.49
CA ILE A 118 18.46 10.39 14.07
C ILE A 118 18.99 11.83 13.98
N ASN A 119 20.22 11.99 13.46
CA ASN A 119 20.78 13.31 13.21
C ASN A 119 20.11 13.89 11.94
N MET A 120 19.11 14.76 12.15
CA MET A 120 18.21 15.33 11.14
C MET A 120 18.87 16.41 10.25
N GLN A 121 20.14 16.22 9.88
CA GLN A 121 20.92 17.17 9.06
C GLN A 121 21.18 16.67 7.63
N GLN A 122 20.90 15.40 7.33
CA GLN A 122 20.79 14.95 5.96
C GLN A 122 19.43 15.41 5.41
N ASN A 123 19.46 15.96 4.20
CA ASN A 123 18.30 16.30 3.37
C ASN A 123 17.60 14.99 2.92
N ASP A 124 17.29 14.12 3.89
CA ASP A 124 16.48 12.92 3.71
C ASP A 124 15.14 13.43 3.19
N GLN A 125 14.75 12.93 2.01
CA GLN A 125 13.47 13.25 1.40
C GLN A 125 12.36 12.85 2.35
N ASP A 126 11.86 13.80 3.14
CA ASP A 126 10.64 13.63 3.91
C ASP A 126 9.54 13.27 2.92
N ILE A 127 8.79 12.21 3.20
CA ILE A 127 7.69 11.76 2.35
C ILE A 127 6.68 12.89 2.12
N ARG A 128 6.55 13.81 3.09
CA ARG A 128 5.74 15.03 2.96
C ARG A 128 6.22 15.93 1.81
N LYS A 129 7.53 16.06 1.63
CA LYS A 129 8.14 16.83 0.54
C LYS A 129 7.83 16.24 -0.83
N GLU A 130 7.92 14.92 -0.96
CA GLU A 130 7.53 14.19 -2.17
C GLU A 130 6.03 14.29 -2.46
N LEU A 131 5.19 14.30 -1.43
CA LEU A 131 3.75 14.50 -1.57
C LEU A 131 3.34 15.95 -1.84
N GLY A 132 4.28 16.90 -1.80
CA GLY A 132 3.98 18.32 -1.98
C GLY A 132 3.26 18.97 -0.79
N ILE A 133 3.25 18.32 0.38
CA ILE A 133 2.55 18.79 1.58
C ILE A 133 3.59 19.25 2.60
N ARG A 134 3.46 20.48 3.10
CA ARG A 134 4.28 21.04 4.16
C ARG A 134 3.74 20.66 5.54
N ASP A 135 2.46 20.94 5.78
CA ASP A 135 1.82 20.69 7.08
C ASP A 135 0.28 20.57 6.97
N ILE A 136 -0.37 20.11 8.05
CA ILE A 136 -1.83 20.16 8.22
C ILE A 136 -2.14 21.18 9.31
N PHE A 137 -2.69 22.32 8.92
CA PHE A 137 -2.93 23.45 9.82
C PHE A 137 -4.34 24.01 9.65
N SER A 138 -5.04 24.22 10.79
CA SER A 138 -6.37 24.83 10.82
C SER A 138 -7.37 24.21 9.82
N SER A 139 -7.45 22.89 9.83
CA SER A 139 -8.31 22.09 8.95
C SER A 139 -8.04 22.32 7.47
N CYS A 140 -6.79 22.63 7.11
CA CYS A 140 -6.30 22.80 5.73
C CYS A 140 -4.99 22.06 5.55
N TYR A 141 -4.72 21.57 4.33
CA TYR A 141 -3.35 21.23 3.93
C TYR A 141 -2.60 22.50 3.55
N GLU A 142 -1.38 22.61 4.03
CA GLU A 142 -0.44 23.61 3.56
C GLU A 142 0.50 22.93 2.57
N THR A 143 0.50 23.39 1.33
CA THR A 143 1.32 22.80 0.26
C THR A 143 2.70 23.45 0.18
N ASN A 144 3.67 22.73 -0.39
CA ASN A 144 5.01 23.27 -0.65
C ASN A 144 4.97 24.46 -1.62
N ASP A 145 3.96 24.50 -2.48
CA ASP A 145 3.68 25.57 -3.45
C ASP A 145 3.07 26.83 -2.79
N ASN A 146 3.05 26.92 -1.45
CA ASN A 146 2.46 28.02 -0.69
C ASN A 146 0.96 28.24 -0.96
N ARG A 147 0.16 27.18 -0.88
CA ARG A 147 -1.31 27.28 -0.93
C ARG A 147 -1.95 26.54 0.25
N PHE A 148 -3.05 27.09 0.77
CA PHE A 148 -3.96 26.35 1.63
C PHE A 148 -4.95 25.58 0.78
N VAL A 149 -5.15 24.31 1.11
CA VAL A 149 -6.13 23.42 0.46
C VAL A 149 -7.12 22.95 1.51
N LYS A 150 -8.40 23.20 1.28
CA LYS A 150 -9.51 22.70 2.11
C LYS A 150 -10.18 21.54 1.38
N VAL A 151 -10.55 20.51 2.13
CA VAL A 151 -11.28 19.36 1.61
C VAL A 151 -12.64 19.26 2.30
N ILE A 152 -13.68 19.07 1.51
CA ILE A 152 -15.07 18.99 1.97
C ILE A 152 -15.62 17.62 1.56
N ASP A 153 -16.03 16.79 2.52
CA ASP A 153 -16.75 15.53 2.28
C ASP A 153 -18.21 15.84 1.92
N VAL A 154 -18.68 15.30 0.80
CA VAL A 154 -20.03 15.55 0.29
C VAL A 154 -20.77 14.23 0.15
N SER A 155 -21.98 14.19 0.71
CA SER A 155 -22.87 13.03 0.55
C SER A 155 -23.34 12.85 -0.90
N ALA A 156 -23.95 11.72 -1.20
CA ALA A 156 -24.48 11.42 -2.53
C ALA A 156 -25.96 11.09 -2.48
N VAL A 157 -26.64 11.32 -3.59
CA VAL A 157 -28.05 11.01 -3.78
C VAL A 157 -28.20 9.96 -4.88
N ASN A 158 -29.13 9.01 -4.70
CA ASN A 158 -29.38 7.96 -5.67
C ASN A 158 -30.34 8.44 -6.76
N LEU A 159 -29.81 8.68 -7.96
CA LEU A 159 -30.59 9.14 -9.12
C LEU A 159 -31.34 8.02 -9.84
N SER A 160 -30.95 6.76 -9.65
CA SER A 160 -31.53 5.62 -10.38
C SER A 160 -32.95 5.30 -9.94
N LEU A 161 -33.28 5.61 -8.69
CA LEU A 161 -34.62 5.40 -8.12
C LEU A 161 -35.56 6.58 -8.36
N MET A 162 -35.08 7.65 -9.01
CA MET A 162 -35.84 8.88 -9.22
C MET A 162 -36.57 8.90 -10.55
N SER A 163 -37.73 9.56 -10.55
CA SER A 163 -38.47 9.84 -11.77
C SER A 163 -37.65 10.72 -12.73
N SER A 164 -37.98 10.69 -14.02
CA SER A 164 -37.30 11.52 -15.04
C SER A 164 -37.37 13.02 -14.71
N ASN A 165 -38.54 13.49 -14.25
CA ASN A 165 -38.75 14.89 -13.88
C ASN A 165 -37.92 15.31 -12.67
N GLU A 166 -37.84 14.50 -11.62
CA GLU A 166 -36.99 14.79 -10.44
C GLU A 166 -35.51 14.82 -10.81
N ARG A 167 -35.08 13.85 -11.63
CA ARG A 167 -33.71 13.79 -12.11
C ARG A 167 -33.34 15.03 -12.92
N GLN A 168 -34.24 15.50 -13.79
CA GLN A 168 -34.05 16.72 -14.56
C GLN A 168 -33.98 17.97 -13.67
N LYS A 169 -34.79 18.03 -12.59
CA LYS A 169 -34.68 19.10 -11.60
C LYS A 169 -33.31 19.10 -10.93
N ILE A 170 -32.80 17.94 -10.52
CA ILE A 170 -31.45 17.81 -9.93
C ILE A 170 -30.37 18.27 -10.90
N PHE A 171 -30.43 17.88 -12.17
CA PHE A 171 -29.48 18.35 -13.17
C PHE A 171 -29.56 19.87 -13.40
N THR A 172 -30.76 20.43 -13.35
CA THR A 172 -30.95 21.89 -13.46
C THR A 172 -30.36 22.60 -12.25
N SER A 173 -30.62 22.12 -11.03
CA SER A 173 -29.99 22.63 -9.80
C SER A 173 -28.47 22.54 -9.84
N TYR A 174 -27.92 21.41 -10.30
CA TYR A 174 -26.47 21.23 -10.44
C TYR A 174 -25.88 22.22 -11.45
N LYS A 175 -26.57 22.47 -12.57
CA LYS A 175 -26.16 23.50 -13.54
C LYS A 175 -26.16 24.90 -12.90
N THR A 176 -27.17 25.24 -12.11
CA THR A 176 -27.23 26.51 -11.37
C THR A 176 -26.07 26.63 -10.39
N PHE A 177 -25.79 25.59 -9.60
CA PHE A 177 -24.66 25.55 -8.67
C PHE A 177 -23.31 25.81 -9.35
N ILE A 178 -23.07 25.18 -10.52
CA ILE A 178 -21.84 25.41 -11.30
C ILE A 178 -21.77 26.85 -11.84
N ASN A 179 -22.89 27.46 -12.21
CA ASN A 179 -22.89 28.83 -12.71
C ASN A 179 -22.73 29.89 -11.61
N GLU A 180 -23.23 29.62 -10.40
CA GLU A 180 -23.19 30.57 -9.27
C GLU A 180 -21.81 30.65 -8.61
N LEU A 181 -21.03 29.58 -8.67
CA LEU A 181 -19.69 29.53 -8.11
C LEU A 181 -18.71 30.31 -9.00
N GLN A 182 -18.40 31.54 -8.60
CA GLN A 182 -17.48 32.41 -9.35
C GLN A 182 -16.07 31.84 -9.54
N PHE A 183 -15.70 30.83 -8.75
CA PHE A 183 -14.40 30.16 -8.78
C PHE A 183 -14.50 28.67 -9.12
N VAL A 184 -15.50 28.22 -9.91
CA VAL A 184 -15.60 26.79 -10.31
C VAL A 184 -14.29 26.25 -10.90
N ASN A 185 -13.55 27.07 -11.64
CA ASN A 185 -12.27 26.65 -12.25
C ASN A 185 -11.18 26.31 -11.22
N GLU A 186 -11.35 26.74 -9.96
CA GLU A 186 -10.45 26.45 -8.83
C GLU A 186 -10.93 25.24 -8.00
N ILE A 187 -12.12 24.69 -8.31
CA ILE A 187 -12.70 23.57 -7.55
C ILE A 187 -12.33 22.25 -8.22
N GLN A 188 -11.74 21.35 -7.44
CA GLN A 188 -11.51 19.97 -7.84
C GLN A 188 -12.50 19.03 -7.17
N ILE A 189 -13.20 18.21 -7.97
CA ILE A 189 -14.08 17.16 -7.46
C ILE A 189 -13.34 15.83 -7.58
N SER A 190 -13.16 15.13 -6.45
CA SER A 190 -12.48 13.85 -6.40
C SER A 190 -13.38 12.76 -5.82
N GLN A 191 -13.20 11.52 -6.28
CA GLN A 191 -13.86 10.35 -5.74
C GLN A 191 -12.81 9.37 -5.27
N VAL A 192 -12.87 9.00 -3.98
CA VAL A 192 -11.91 8.10 -3.37
C VAL A 192 -12.66 6.88 -2.85
N ALA A 193 -12.19 5.71 -3.23
CA ALA A 193 -12.65 4.45 -2.65
C ALA A 193 -12.10 4.36 -1.23
N GLN A 194 -12.98 4.13 -0.26
CA GLN A 194 -12.63 3.94 1.14
C GLN A 194 -13.32 2.69 1.67
N PRO A 195 -12.66 1.91 2.52
CA PRO A 195 -13.30 0.77 3.17
C PRO A 195 -14.46 1.26 4.04
N VAL A 196 -15.53 0.48 4.10
CA VAL A 196 -16.67 0.84 4.95
C VAL A 196 -16.32 0.62 6.41
N ASN A 197 -16.43 1.68 7.21
CA ASN A 197 -16.38 1.60 8.66
C ASN A 197 -17.80 1.32 9.21
N LEU A 198 -17.99 0.16 9.82
CA LEU A 198 -19.25 -0.27 10.45
C LEU A 198 -19.27 -0.08 11.97
N SER A 199 -18.23 0.48 12.57
CA SER A 199 -18.07 0.50 14.02
C SER A 199 -19.18 1.27 14.72
N LYS A 200 -19.63 2.40 14.16
CA LYS A 200 -20.80 3.13 14.69
C LYS A 200 -22.07 2.28 14.69
N HIS A 201 -22.27 1.48 13.64
CA HIS A 201 -23.40 0.56 13.54
C HIS A 201 -23.26 -0.58 14.55
N LEU A 202 -22.08 -1.17 14.68
CA LEU A 202 -21.81 -2.21 15.68
C LEU A 202 -22.03 -1.71 17.12
N ILE A 203 -21.60 -0.49 17.46
CA ILE A 203 -21.88 0.15 18.75
C ILE A 203 -23.39 0.33 18.95
N HIS A 204 -24.12 0.76 17.92
CA HIS A 204 -25.57 0.90 18.00
C HIS A 204 -26.27 -0.44 18.24
N VAL A 205 -25.88 -1.49 17.50
CA VAL A 205 -26.37 -2.87 17.68
C VAL A 205 -26.04 -3.38 19.09
N ASP A 206 -24.86 -3.07 19.60
CA ASP A 206 -24.43 -3.45 20.94
C ASP A 206 -25.31 -2.78 22.03
N ASN A 207 -25.57 -1.49 21.91
CA ASN A 207 -26.47 -0.76 22.81
C ASN A 207 -27.89 -1.34 22.80
N ILE A 208 -28.42 -1.69 21.62
CA ILE A 208 -29.72 -2.37 21.50
C ILE A 208 -29.70 -3.73 22.19
N THR A 209 -28.62 -4.49 22.02
CA THR A 209 -28.45 -5.83 22.61
C THR A 209 -28.45 -5.77 24.13
N HIS A 210 -27.78 -4.77 24.73
CA HIS A 210 -27.74 -4.57 26.17
C HIS A 210 -29.09 -4.14 26.76
N GLY A 211 -29.90 -3.39 26.01
CA GLY A 211 -31.24 -2.95 26.44
C GLY A 211 -32.34 -4.02 26.30
N GLU A 212 -32.09 -5.09 25.54
CA GLU A 212 -33.09 -6.11 25.23
C GLU A 212 -33.25 -7.15 26.35
N LYS A 213 -34.48 -7.26 26.86
CA LYS A 213 -34.81 -8.20 27.96
C LYS A 213 -35.14 -9.60 27.45
N ASN A 214 -35.62 -9.72 26.21
CA ASN A 214 -35.99 -11.02 25.65
C ASN A 214 -34.75 -11.83 25.26
N PRO A 215 -34.55 -13.03 25.82
CA PRO A 215 -33.34 -13.83 25.58
C PRO A 215 -33.19 -14.26 24.11
N ALA A 216 -34.28 -14.56 23.40
CA ALA A 216 -34.24 -14.99 22.00
C ALA A 216 -33.82 -13.83 21.08
N LYS A 217 -34.35 -12.63 21.31
CA LYS A 217 -33.95 -11.43 20.57
C LYS A 217 -32.49 -11.07 20.83
N ARG A 218 -32.04 -11.15 22.08
CA ARG A 218 -30.63 -10.91 22.43
C ARG A 218 -29.69 -11.89 21.72
N MET A 219 -30.05 -13.17 21.63
CA MET A 219 -29.29 -14.18 20.88
C MET A 219 -29.23 -13.84 19.39
N LEU A 220 -30.36 -13.44 18.79
CA LEU A 220 -30.43 -13.04 17.38
C LEU A 220 -29.54 -11.82 17.11
N THR A 221 -29.62 -10.78 17.93
CA THR A 221 -28.82 -9.55 17.75
C THR A 221 -27.33 -9.82 17.93
N LYS A 222 -26.94 -10.71 18.86
CA LYS A 222 -25.56 -11.14 19.01
C LYS A 222 -25.04 -11.88 17.77
N SER A 223 -25.80 -12.82 17.23
CA SER A 223 -25.44 -13.52 15.99
C SER A 223 -25.35 -12.56 14.79
N TYR A 224 -26.25 -11.59 14.70
CA TYR A 224 -26.18 -10.53 13.69
C TYR A 224 -24.91 -9.69 13.82
N LYS A 225 -24.53 -9.30 15.04
CA LYS A 225 -23.28 -8.57 15.31
C LYS A 225 -22.06 -9.37 14.83
N GLU A 226 -21.97 -10.65 15.20
CA GLU A 226 -20.89 -11.54 14.77
C GLU A 226 -20.81 -11.67 13.25
N TYR A 227 -21.96 -11.77 12.57
CA TYR A 227 -22.04 -11.78 11.12
C TYR A 227 -21.51 -10.48 10.48
N VAL A 228 -21.93 -9.33 10.99
CA VAL A 228 -21.50 -8.01 10.48
C VAL A 228 -20.00 -7.78 10.74
N GLU A 229 -19.49 -8.19 11.90
CA GLU A 229 -18.05 -8.17 12.19
C GLU A 229 -17.27 -9.07 11.23
N GLY A 230 -17.83 -10.22 10.86
CA GLY A 230 -17.28 -11.10 9.82
C GLY A 230 -17.10 -10.37 8.49
N ILE A 231 -18.13 -9.64 8.03
CA ILE A 231 -18.07 -8.83 6.80
C ILE A 231 -16.98 -7.76 6.89
N GLN A 232 -16.89 -7.05 8.03
CA GLN A 232 -15.86 -6.02 8.23
C GLN A 232 -14.44 -6.60 8.20
N LYS A 233 -14.23 -7.80 8.76
CA LYS A 233 -12.94 -8.51 8.74
C LYS A 233 -12.51 -8.97 7.35
N THR A 234 -13.46 -9.31 6.47
CA THR A 234 -13.15 -9.72 5.09
C THR A 234 -12.61 -8.57 4.25
N ARG A 235 -12.88 -7.31 4.63
CA ARG A 235 -12.40 -6.08 3.97
C ARG A 235 -12.87 -5.86 2.52
N ASP A 236 -13.71 -6.73 1.99
CA ASP A 236 -14.23 -6.65 0.62
C ASP A 236 -15.20 -5.47 0.39
N MET A 237 -15.78 -4.92 1.46
CA MET A 237 -16.79 -3.87 1.34
C MET A 237 -16.18 -2.46 1.27
N VAL A 238 -16.39 -1.80 0.13
CA VAL A 238 -15.82 -0.48 -0.19
C VAL A 238 -16.94 0.52 -0.50
N ALA A 239 -16.84 1.72 0.07
CA ALA A 239 -17.67 2.87 -0.27
C ALA A 239 -16.88 3.89 -1.10
N ARG A 240 -17.59 4.63 -1.96
CA ARG A 240 -17.00 5.75 -2.69
C ARG A 240 -17.33 7.06 -1.98
N LYS A 241 -16.33 7.66 -1.35
CA LYS A 241 -16.40 9.02 -0.82
C LYS A 241 -16.20 10.04 -1.94
N ARG A 242 -16.83 11.19 -1.79
CA ARG A 242 -16.81 12.29 -2.77
C ARG A 242 -16.32 13.52 -2.05
N TYR A 243 -15.28 14.12 -2.59
CA TYR A 243 -14.65 15.28 -2.01
C TYR A 243 -14.71 16.46 -2.97
N VAL A 244 -15.01 17.62 -2.42
CA VAL A 244 -14.85 18.90 -3.08
C VAL A 244 -13.64 19.57 -2.46
N ILE A 245 -12.66 19.87 -3.29
CA ILE A 245 -11.35 20.40 -2.90
C ILE A 245 -11.26 21.80 -3.45
N ILE A 246 -10.86 22.73 -2.59
CA ILE A 246 -10.67 24.15 -2.93
C ILE A 246 -9.32 24.61 -2.43
N ASP A 247 -8.70 25.54 -3.14
CA ASP A 247 -7.41 26.10 -2.76
C ASP A 247 -7.43 27.64 -2.67
N GLN A 248 -6.43 28.15 -1.95
CA GLN A 248 -6.18 29.57 -1.80
C GLN A 248 -4.67 29.80 -1.68
N PRO A 249 -4.06 30.65 -2.52
CA PRO A 249 -2.65 30.99 -2.39
C PRO A 249 -2.37 31.76 -1.10
N ILE A 250 -1.24 31.44 -0.46
CA ILE A 250 -0.77 32.10 0.75
C ILE A 250 -0.02 33.36 0.33
N GLY A 251 -0.65 34.51 0.55
CA GLY A 251 -0.03 35.82 0.34
C GLY A 251 0.87 36.26 1.50
N SER A 252 1.26 37.54 1.52
CA SER A 252 2.11 38.11 2.58
C SER A 252 1.50 38.00 3.97
N ASN A 253 0.15 38.03 4.07
CA ASN A 253 -0.56 37.80 5.33
C ASN A 253 -1.21 36.42 5.32
N ARG A 254 -0.63 35.51 6.11
CA ARG A 254 -1.10 34.13 6.29
C ARG A 254 -2.51 34.07 6.87
N GLU A 255 -2.82 34.86 7.90
CA GLU A 255 -4.12 34.85 8.57
C GLU A 255 -5.24 35.33 7.65
N LYS A 256 -4.98 36.35 6.83
CA LYS A 256 -5.93 36.80 5.81
C LYS A 256 -6.25 35.69 4.83
N SER A 257 -5.22 35.00 4.33
CA SER A 257 -5.37 33.89 3.38
C SER A 257 -6.15 32.71 4.00
N LEU A 258 -5.97 32.47 5.31
CA LEU A 258 -6.72 31.46 6.06
C LEU A 258 -8.21 31.83 6.18
N ASN A 259 -8.51 33.10 6.48
CA ASN A 259 -9.89 33.59 6.52
C ASN A 259 -10.55 33.55 5.13
N ASP A 260 -9.78 33.80 4.06
CA ASP A 260 -10.27 33.72 2.69
C ASP A 260 -10.69 32.28 2.32
N ILE A 261 -9.85 31.28 2.63
CA ILE A 261 -10.20 29.87 2.35
C ILE A 261 -11.38 29.40 3.21
N GLU A 262 -11.49 29.84 4.46
CA GLU A 262 -12.62 29.49 5.33
C GLU A 262 -13.94 30.06 4.82
N ARG A 263 -13.91 31.30 4.31
CA ARG A 263 -15.07 31.92 3.65
C ARG A 263 -15.44 31.18 2.37
N LYS A 264 -14.46 30.85 1.52
CA LYS A 264 -14.70 30.03 0.32
C LYS A 264 -15.32 28.69 0.69
N ALA A 265 -14.79 27.99 1.71
CA ALA A 265 -15.31 26.72 2.18
C ALA A 265 -16.77 26.84 2.65
N SER A 266 -17.06 27.85 3.47
CA SER A 266 -18.41 28.10 4.02
C SER A 266 -19.43 28.40 2.91
N LEU A 267 -19.04 29.17 1.90
CA LEU A 267 -19.88 29.46 0.73
C LEU A 267 -20.15 28.18 -0.07
N VAL A 268 -19.12 27.37 -0.35
CA VAL A 268 -19.27 26.10 -1.07
C VAL A 268 -20.16 25.14 -0.30
N THR A 269 -19.98 25.00 1.02
CA THR A 269 -20.83 24.15 1.85
C THR A 269 -22.28 24.61 1.82
N ALA A 270 -22.54 25.91 1.97
CA ALA A 270 -23.90 26.45 1.95
C ALA A 270 -24.58 26.22 0.58
N ASN A 271 -23.85 26.48 -0.51
CA ASN A 271 -24.36 26.27 -1.86
C ASN A 271 -24.64 24.79 -2.14
N LEU A 272 -23.78 23.88 -1.69
CA LEU A 272 -23.99 22.43 -1.83
C LEU A 272 -25.22 21.95 -1.07
N GLU A 273 -25.40 22.40 0.18
CA GLU A 273 -26.55 22.03 1.00
C GLU A 273 -27.87 22.59 0.46
N ASN A 274 -27.84 23.80 -0.09
CA ASN A 274 -29.02 24.47 -0.67
C ASN A 274 -29.29 24.08 -2.13
N MET A 275 -28.38 23.36 -2.79
CA MET A 275 -28.49 22.98 -4.21
C MET A 275 -29.76 22.17 -4.49
N LEU A 276 -30.09 21.24 -3.58
CA LEU A 276 -31.24 20.35 -3.74
C LEU A 276 -32.36 20.74 -2.79
N THR A 277 -33.57 20.89 -3.35
CA THR A 277 -34.79 21.19 -2.60
C THR A 277 -35.66 19.94 -2.47
N GLY A 278 -36.26 19.70 -1.29
CA GLY A 278 -37.22 18.62 -1.06
C GLY A 278 -36.63 17.43 -0.30
N HIS A 279 -36.95 16.21 -0.73
CA HIS A 279 -36.52 14.97 -0.04
C HIS A 279 -35.06 14.59 -0.29
N ALA A 280 -34.45 15.10 -1.37
CA ALA A 280 -33.04 14.91 -1.64
C ALA A 280 -32.26 16.09 -1.05
N ARG A 281 -31.35 15.79 -0.11
CA ARG A 281 -30.43 16.77 0.47
C ARG A 281 -28.99 16.28 0.34
N LEU A 282 -28.09 17.19 -0.02
CA LEU A 282 -26.66 16.97 0.12
C LEU A 282 -26.20 17.47 1.48
N ILE A 283 -25.29 16.72 2.10
CA ILE A 283 -24.63 17.07 3.35
C ILE A 283 -23.18 17.34 2.98
N ALA A 284 -22.68 18.53 3.30
CA ALA A 284 -21.32 18.93 3.02
C ALA A 284 -20.61 19.21 4.34
N LYS A 285 -19.55 18.45 4.63
CA LYS A 285 -18.78 18.58 5.87
C LYS A 285 -17.32 18.90 5.55
N PRO A 286 -16.80 20.09 5.91
CA PRO A 286 -15.36 20.34 5.82
C PRO A 286 -14.61 19.41 6.77
N LEU A 287 -13.49 18.84 6.29
CA LEU A 287 -12.72 17.87 7.06
C LEU A 287 -11.86 18.57 8.14
N ASN A 288 -11.76 17.93 9.30
CA ASN A 288 -10.86 18.36 10.38
C ASN A 288 -9.41 17.90 10.14
N ASN A 289 -8.44 18.41 10.90
CA ASN A 289 -7.03 17.99 10.82
C ASN A 289 -6.84 16.46 10.86
N GLU A 290 -7.54 15.79 11.78
CA GLU A 290 -7.46 14.32 11.93
C GLU A 290 -8.03 13.59 10.72
N GLU A 291 -9.17 14.05 10.21
CA GLU A 291 -9.82 13.46 9.04
C GLU A 291 -9.00 13.69 7.77
N LEU A 292 -8.34 14.85 7.66
CA LEU A 292 -7.38 15.16 6.61
C LEU A 292 -6.14 14.26 6.68
N LEU A 293 -5.60 14.02 7.88
CA LEU A 293 -4.49 13.09 8.04
C LEU A 293 -4.90 11.67 7.64
N GLN A 294 -6.08 11.23 8.09
CA GLN A 294 -6.63 9.93 7.74
C GLN A 294 -6.86 9.78 6.23
N LEU A 295 -7.32 10.84 5.55
CA LEU A 295 -7.50 10.86 4.11
C LEU A 295 -6.16 10.65 3.38
N ILE A 296 -5.09 11.33 3.79
CA ILE A 296 -3.74 11.11 3.21
C ILE A 296 -3.33 9.66 3.42
N TYR A 297 -3.45 9.15 4.65
CA TYR A 297 -3.03 7.79 4.97
C TYR A 297 -3.79 6.75 4.15
N THR A 298 -5.09 6.95 3.95
CA THR A 298 -5.93 6.09 3.10
C THR A 298 -5.53 6.12 1.64
N CYS A 299 -5.02 7.26 1.15
CA CYS A 299 -4.54 7.38 -0.22
C CYS A 299 -3.16 6.72 -0.43
N LEU A 300 -2.32 6.66 0.62
CA LEU A 300 -0.99 6.06 0.55
C LEU A 300 -1.00 4.55 0.80
N ASP A 301 -1.75 4.13 1.81
CA ASP A 301 -1.80 2.75 2.28
C ASP A 301 -3.25 2.37 2.62
N TYR A 302 -3.98 2.02 1.57
CA TYR A 302 -5.39 1.66 1.65
C TYR A 302 -5.65 0.49 2.62
N ASP A 303 -4.79 -0.54 2.58
CA ASP A 303 -4.96 -1.77 3.36
C ASP A 303 -4.72 -1.54 4.86
N ASN A 304 -3.69 -0.76 5.21
CA ASN A 304 -3.40 -0.44 6.62
C ASN A 304 -4.25 0.72 7.15
N ALA A 305 -4.70 1.66 6.33
CA ALA A 305 -5.63 2.71 6.76
C ALA A 305 -6.93 2.15 7.35
N GLN A 306 -7.34 0.97 6.88
CA GLN A 306 -8.53 0.28 7.34
C GLN A 306 -8.42 -0.25 8.78
N SER A 307 -7.25 -0.73 9.21
CA SER A 307 -7.04 -1.24 10.58
C SER A 307 -6.72 -0.14 11.57
N VAL A 308 -6.22 0.99 11.08
CA VAL A 308 -5.63 2.05 11.88
C VAL A 308 -6.65 3.17 12.17
N GLY A 309 -7.65 3.40 11.32
CA GLY A 309 -8.58 4.53 11.46
C GLY A 309 -9.33 4.63 12.81
N GLU A 310 -9.52 3.52 13.53
CA GLU A 310 -10.13 3.53 14.88
C GLU A 310 -9.08 3.31 15.98
N PHE A 311 -8.02 2.55 15.71
CA PHE A 311 -6.90 2.35 16.64
C PHE A 311 -6.03 3.60 16.82
N ILE A 312 -5.91 4.48 15.81
CA ILE A 312 -5.23 5.79 15.93
C ILE A 312 -6.06 6.78 16.72
N ILE A 313 -7.38 6.86 16.50
CA ILE A 313 -8.25 7.79 17.24
C ILE A 313 -8.27 7.38 18.72
N GLY A 314 -8.34 6.08 19.00
CA GLY A 314 -8.19 5.53 20.35
C GLY A 314 -6.81 5.80 20.97
N ARG A 315 -5.71 5.65 20.20
CA ARG A 315 -4.33 5.93 20.68
C ARG A 315 -4.03 7.41 20.89
N ALA A 316 -4.48 8.28 20.00
CA ALA A 316 -4.24 9.72 20.08
C ALA A 316 -4.98 10.34 21.28
N HIS A 317 -6.14 9.81 21.63
CA HIS A 317 -6.86 10.16 22.86
C HIS A 317 -6.43 9.37 24.10
N ASN A 318 -5.81 8.20 23.95
CA ASN A 318 -5.16 7.48 25.06
C ASN A 318 -3.80 8.12 25.35
N SER A 319 -3.78 9.05 26.29
CA SER A 319 -2.56 9.57 26.92
C SER A 319 -1.74 8.50 27.67
N LEU A 320 -2.14 7.23 27.61
CA LEU A 320 -1.61 6.13 28.41
C LEU A 320 -0.63 5.21 27.66
N ASP A 321 -0.56 5.27 26.32
CA ASP A 321 0.29 4.37 25.53
C ASP A 321 1.80 4.61 25.68
N ILE A 322 2.18 5.73 26.32
CA ILE A 322 3.57 6.08 26.61
C ILE A 322 3.71 6.20 28.12
N SER A 323 4.42 5.25 28.72
CA SER A 323 4.78 5.29 30.14
C SER A 323 5.84 6.37 30.37
N LEU A 324 5.42 7.54 30.85
CA LEU A 324 6.31 8.64 31.25
C LEU A 324 6.75 8.55 32.73
N GLY A 325 6.41 7.48 33.44
CA GLY A 325 6.72 7.28 34.85
C GLY A 325 6.12 6.00 35.43
N SER A 326 6.49 5.66 36.67
CA SER A 326 6.08 4.40 37.33
C SER A 326 4.56 4.26 37.49
N GLU A 327 3.86 5.34 37.84
CA GLU A 327 2.40 5.32 37.98
C GLU A 327 1.68 5.11 36.64
N SER A 328 2.16 5.76 35.58
CA SER A 328 1.62 5.59 34.22
C SER A 328 1.88 4.17 33.71
N ALA A 329 3.07 3.60 33.99
CA ALA A 329 3.39 2.22 33.66
C ALA A 329 2.43 1.23 34.34
N GLN A 330 2.16 1.43 35.63
CA GLN A 330 1.33 0.52 36.41
C GLN A 330 -0.14 0.58 36.00
N LYS A 331 -0.65 1.76 35.64
CA LYS A 331 -1.98 1.92 35.03
C LYS A 331 -2.08 1.21 33.67
N LEU A 332 -1.05 1.34 32.83
CA LEU A 332 -1.00 0.66 31.53
C LEU A 332 -0.98 -0.88 31.70
N ILE A 333 -0.15 -1.40 32.60
CA ILE A 333 -0.08 -2.85 32.89
C ILE A 333 -1.44 -3.39 33.33
N ASN A 334 -2.11 -2.72 34.28
CA ASN A 334 -3.40 -3.15 34.78
C ASN A 334 -4.48 -3.17 33.67
N GLN A 335 -4.43 -2.20 32.76
CA GLN A 335 -5.37 -2.11 31.65
C GLN A 335 -5.10 -3.18 30.58
N LEU A 336 -3.84 -3.47 30.27
CA LEU A 336 -3.45 -4.57 29.40
C LEU A 336 -3.85 -5.93 29.98
N GLN A 337 -3.64 -6.14 31.28
CA GLN A 337 -4.11 -7.36 31.96
C GLN A 337 -5.63 -7.51 31.88
N LYS A 338 -6.38 -6.42 32.02
CA LYS A 338 -7.84 -6.44 31.88
C LYS A 338 -8.27 -6.85 30.47
N GLN A 339 -7.64 -6.29 29.43
CA GLN A 339 -7.91 -6.62 28.03
C GLN A 339 -7.55 -8.07 27.69
N VAL A 340 -6.44 -8.59 28.23
CA VAL A 340 -6.07 -10.00 28.07
C VAL A 340 -7.13 -10.91 28.68
N ASN A 341 -7.62 -10.57 29.88
CA ASN A 341 -8.65 -11.35 30.56
C ASN A 341 -10.02 -11.27 29.86
N GLU A 342 -10.36 -10.14 29.24
CA GLU A 342 -11.58 -9.96 28.46
C GLU A 342 -11.53 -10.67 27.10
N ASN A 343 -10.34 -10.90 26.53
CA ASN A 343 -10.16 -11.63 25.27
C ASN A 343 -10.04 -13.16 25.44
N ILE A 344 -9.83 -13.65 26.67
CA ILE A 344 -9.72 -15.08 26.99
C ILE A 344 -11.08 -15.69 27.37
N ASN A 345 -12.08 -14.87 27.72
CA ASN A 345 -13.47 -15.27 27.96
C ASN A 345 -14.36 -14.89 26.77
#